data_AF-A0A5J6QYL6-F1
#
_entry.id   AF-A0A5J6QYL6-F1
#
_cell.length_a   1.000
_cell.length_b   1.000
_cell.length_c   1.000
_cell.angle_alpha   90.00
_cell.angle_beta   90.00
_cell.angle_gamma   90.00
#
_symmetry.space_group_name_H-M   'P 1'
#
loop_
_entity.id
_entity.type
_entity.pdbx_description
1 polymer ?
#
loop_
_entity_poly.entity_id
_entity_poly.type
_entity_poly.pdbx_seq_one_letter_code
_entity_poly.pdbx_strand_id
1 'polypeptide(L)'
;MVEFALALPLLVLLLLAVSEIGRMLLQFNSLLQANRDAVRYVAGKAFDRTQGRVEVGATLRTETQNLAVYGSPVVRLGMQPLVPGLSTANVQVSTVAGTTDHVQVSISYTFQPLFGSGLPALVGSSMRLDFPLVATTVMRAL
;
A
#
# COMPACT_ATOMS: atom_id res chain seq x y z
N MET A 1 44.97 9.26 0.48
CA MET A 1 44.39 8.37 -0.57
C MET A 1 43.76 7.13 0.04
N VAL A 2 44.37 6.53 1.06
CA VAL A 2 43.81 5.39 1.81
C VAL A 2 42.55 5.76 2.59
N GLU A 3 42.46 6.99 3.09
CA GLU A 3 41.33 7.51 3.88
C GLU A 3 40.05 7.55 3.05
N PHE A 4 40.14 7.99 1.79
CA PHE A 4 39.01 7.98 0.86
C PHE A 4 38.60 6.56 0.49
N ALA A 5 39.57 5.67 0.26
CA ALA A 5 39.29 4.26 -0.05
C ALA A 5 38.56 3.53 1.09
N LEU A 6 38.84 3.89 2.35
CA LEU A 6 38.16 3.34 3.52
C LEU A 6 36.80 3.99 3.79
N ALA A 7 36.66 5.31 3.56
CA ALA A 7 35.42 6.03 3.81
C ALA A 7 34.34 5.79 2.73
N LEU A 8 34.75 5.60 1.47
CA LEU A 8 33.84 5.40 0.33
C LEU A 8 32.82 4.27 0.55
N PRO A 9 33.18 3.03 0.90
CA PRO A 9 32.20 1.96 1.06
C PRO A 9 31.17 2.26 2.16
N LEU A 10 31.59 2.90 3.25
CA LEU A 10 30.69 3.33 4.32
C LEU A 10 29.72 4.41 3.82
N LEU A 11 30.22 5.39 3.07
CA LEU A 11 29.42 6.48 2.52
C LEU A 11 28.38 5.94 1.51
N VAL A 12 28.77 5.02 0.62
CA VAL A 12 27.84 4.38 -0.33
C VAL A 12 26.76 3.60 0.41
N LEU A 13 27.12 2.83 1.44
CA LEU A 13 26.15 2.11 2.25
C LEU A 13 25.12 3.05 2.88
N LEU A 14 25.56 4.18 3.45
CA LEU A 14 24.67 5.19 4.01
C LEU A 14 23.76 5.83 2.97
N LEU A 15 24.28 6.15 1.78
CA LEU A 15 23.48 6.71 0.69
C LEU A 15 22.40 5.73 0.22
N LEU A 16 22.73 4.44 0.08
CA LEU A 16 21.75 3.41 -0.29
C LEU A 16 20.68 3.25 0.79
N ALA A 17 21.06 3.23 2.06
CA ALA A 17 20.12 3.13 3.18
C ALA A 17 19.14 4.33 3.20
N VAL A 18 19.64 5.56 3.09
CA VAL A 18 18.81 6.77 3.04
C VAL A 18 17.90 6.75 1.80
N SER A 19 18.41 6.29 0.65
CA SER A 19 17.63 6.19 -0.58
C SER A 19 16.47 5.19 -0.46
N GLU A 20 16.69 4.03 0.14
CA GLU A 20 15.65 3.03 0.38
C GLU A 20 14.56 3.54 1.33
N ILE A 21 14.96 4.18 2.44
CA ILE A 21 14.01 4.79 3.39
C ILE A 21 13.21 5.88 2.69
N GLY A 22 13.85 6.75 1.90
CA GLY A 22 13.17 7.78 1.13
C GLY A 22 12.14 7.20 0.16
N ARG A 23 12.51 6.14 -0.58
CA ARG A 23 11.60 5.44 -1.49
C ARG A 23 10.44 4.78 -0.75
N MET A 24 10.69 4.18 0.40
CA MET A 24 9.65 3.59 1.27
C MET A 24 8.63 4.64 1.70
N LEU A 25 9.09 5.82 2.13
CA LEU A 25 8.21 6.92 2.54
C LEU A 25 7.35 7.44 1.38
N LEU A 26 7.93 7.56 0.18
CA LEU A 26 7.17 7.96 -1.02
C LEU A 26 6.08 6.93 -1.35
N GLN A 27 6.42 5.64 -1.35
CA GLN A 27 5.44 4.57 -1.59
C GLN A 27 4.35 4.56 -0.53
N PHE A 28 4.69 4.73 0.75
CA PHE A 28 3.70 4.76 1.81
C PHE A 28 2.70 5.91 1.65
N ASN A 29 3.17 7.10 1.25
CA ASN A 29 2.29 8.22 0.95
C ASN A 29 1.37 7.94 -0.24
N SER A 30 1.87 7.30 -1.30
CA SER A 30 1.05 6.87 -2.43
C SER A 30 -0.03 5.85 -1.99
N LEU A 31 0.32 4.90 -1.12
CA LEU A 31 -0.64 3.93 -0.56
C LEU A 31 -1.71 4.63 0.28
N LEU A 32 -1.35 5.62 1.10
CA LEU A 32 -2.29 6.40 1.90
C LEU A 32 -3.27 7.20 1.03
N GLN A 33 -2.78 7.83 -0.05
CA GLN A 33 -3.62 8.55 -0.99
C GLN A 33 -4.58 7.60 -1.72
N ALA A 34 -4.05 6.51 -2.28
CA ALA A 34 -4.84 5.51 -2.99
C ALA A 34 -5.90 4.85 -2.08
N ASN A 35 -5.55 4.58 -0.82
CA ASN A 35 -6.48 4.05 0.17
C ASN A 35 -7.64 5.02 0.42
N ARG A 36 -7.37 6.32 0.58
CA ARG A 36 -8.41 7.34 0.80
C ARG A 36 -9.33 7.48 -0.41
N ASP A 37 -8.77 7.49 -1.61
CA ASP A 37 -9.56 7.58 -2.85
C ASP A 37 -10.46 6.34 -3.03
N ALA A 38 -9.92 5.16 -2.75
CA ALA A 38 -10.68 3.91 -2.78
C ALA A 38 -11.80 3.90 -1.74
N VAL A 39 -11.53 4.30 -0.48
CA VAL A 39 -12.56 4.40 0.55
C VAL A 39 -13.67 5.38 0.14
N ARG A 40 -13.30 6.55 -0.39
CA ARG A 40 -14.29 7.55 -0.82
C ARG A 40 -15.18 7.01 -1.94
N TYR A 41 -14.60 6.26 -2.87
CA TYR A 41 -15.34 5.63 -3.97
C TYR A 41 -16.36 4.62 -3.47
N VAL A 42 -15.95 3.70 -2.57
CA VAL A 42 -16.88 2.71 -2.01
C VAL A 42 -17.91 3.36 -1.10
N ALA A 43 -17.53 4.35 -0.29
CA ALA A 43 -18.46 5.09 0.56
C ALA A 43 -19.57 5.79 -0.24
N GLY A 44 -19.25 6.33 -1.42
CA GLY A 44 -20.23 6.99 -2.29
C GLY A 44 -21.17 6.03 -3.04
N LYS A 45 -20.93 4.71 -3.00
CA LYS A 45 -21.68 3.71 -3.78
C LYS A 45 -22.24 2.55 -2.98
N ALA A 46 -21.74 2.31 -1.77
CA ALA A 46 -22.07 1.13 -0.99
C ALA A 46 -23.36 1.25 -0.18
N PHE A 47 -23.97 2.45 -0.06
CA PHE A 47 -25.20 2.61 0.71
C PHE A 47 -26.43 2.15 -0.09
N ASP A 48 -27.06 1.08 0.35
CA ASP A 48 -28.34 0.60 -0.21
C ASP A 48 -29.51 1.31 0.50
N ARG A 49 -30.19 2.19 -0.23
CA ARG A 49 -31.37 2.94 0.28
C ARG A 49 -32.59 2.05 0.53
N THR A 50 -32.69 0.91 -0.16
CA THR A 50 -33.80 -0.04 0.01
C THR A 50 -33.62 -0.86 1.29
N GLN A 51 -32.38 -1.27 1.60
CA GLN A 51 -32.08 -2.05 2.80
C GLN A 51 -31.70 -1.19 4.02
N GLY A 52 -31.39 0.10 3.82
CA GLY A 52 -31.00 1.03 4.89
C GLY A 52 -29.64 0.71 5.50
N ARG A 53 -28.75 0.06 4.76
CA ARG A 53 -27.44 -0.37 5.23
C ARG A 53 -26.41 -0.37 4.09
N VAL A 54 -25.14 -0.41 4.48
CA VAL A 54 -24.02 -0.58 3.56
C VAL A 54 -23.95 -2.03 3.09
N GLU A 55 -23.86 -2.21 1.78
CA GLU A 55 -23.60 -3.49 1.13
C GLU A 55 -22.48 -3.34 0.09
N VAL A 56 -21.43 -4.15 0.22
CA VAL A 56 -20.31 -4.17 -0.73
C VAL A 56 -20.45 -5.41 -1.62
N GLY A 57 -21.12 -5.24 -2.76
CA GLY A 57 -21.25 -6.26 -3.80
C GLY A 57 -19.92 -6.59 -4.48
N ALA A 58 -19.88 -7.70 -5.23
CA ALA A 58 -18.67 -8.17 -5.92
C ALA A 58 -18.11 -7.13 -6.90
N THR A 59 -18.95 -6.52 -7.74
CA THR A 59 -18.54 -5.51 -8.72
C THR A 59 -17.94 -4.28 -8.05
N LEU A 60 -18.62 -3.74 -7.02
CA LEU A 60 -18.13 -2.57 -6.28
C LEU A 60 -16.80 -2.87 -5.58
N ARG A 61 -16.65 -4.08 -5.02
CA ARG A 61 -15.39 -4.54 -4.43
C ARG A 61 -14.27 -4.54 -5.46
N THR A 62 -14.49 -5.14 -6.63
CA THR A 62 -13.48 -5.20 -7.71
C THR A 62 -13.10 -3.81 -8.20
N GLU A 63 -14.06 -2.93 -8.45
CA GLU A 63 -13.79 -1.54 -8.84
C GLU A 63 -13.00 -0.79 -7.77
N THR A 64 -13.32 -1.00 -6.49
CA THR A 64 -12.59 -0.37 -5.37
C THR A 64 -11.17 -0.87 -5.25
N GLN A 65 -10.95 -2.19 -5.42
CA GLN A 65 -9.62 -2.79 -5.45
C GLN A 65 -8.80 -2.28 -6.64
N ASN A 66 -9.42 -2.17 -7.82
CA ASN A 66 -8.78 -1.62 -9.01
C ASN A 66 -8.37 -0.16 -8.80
N LEU A 67 -9.26 0.64 -8.21
CA LEU A 67 -8.98 2.04 -7.88
C LEU A 67 -7.82 2.17 -6.88
N ALA A 68 -7.79 1.33 -5.83
CA ALA A 68 -6.72 1.31 -4.85
C ALA A 68 -5.34 0.92 -5.45
N VAL A 69 -5.31 0.07 -6.47
CA VAL A 69 -4.07 -0.43 -7.07
C VAL A 69 -3.60 0.42 -8.24
N TYR A 70 -4.52 0.83 -9.12
CA TYR A 70 -4.22 1.46 -10.41
C TYR A 70 -4.64 2.93 -10.49
N GLY A 71 -5.32 3.47 -9.47
CA GLY A 71 -5.87 4.82 -9.51
C GLY A 71 -7.11 4.96 -10.42
N SER A 72 -7.68 3.86 -10.90
CA SER A 72 -8.89 3.85 -11.74
C SER A 72 -9.78 2.64 -11.44
N PRO A 73 -11.12 2.79 -11.38
CA PRO A 73 -12.02 1.65 -11.16
C PRO A 73 -12.06 0.65 -12.33
N VAL A 74 -11.68 1.10 -13.54
CA VAL A 74 -11.67 0.28 -14.75
C VAL A 74 -10.23 0.02 -15.19
N VAL A 75 -9.83 -1.25 -15.15
CA VAL A 75 -8.48 -1.67 -15.57
C VAL A 75 -8.40 -1.81 -17.08
N ARG A 76 -7.33 -1.30 -17.68
CA ARG A 76 -7.01 -1.39 -19.11
C ARG A 76 -5.70 -2.14 -19.27
N LEU A 77 -5.54 -2.81 -20.42
CA LEU A 77 -4.31 -3.54 -20.73
C LEU A 77 -3.10 -2.60 -20.64
N GLY A 78 -2.05 -3.04 -19.94
CA GLY A 78 -0.80 -2.29 -19.79
C GLY A 78 -0.77 -1.29 -18.62
N MET A 79 -1.87 -1.10 -17.87
CA MET A 79 -1.82 -0.25 -16.68
C MET A 79 -0.89 -0.83 -15.60
N GLN A 80 -0.05 0.06 -15.05
CA GLN A 80 0.88 -0.27 -13.98
C GLN A 80 0.27 0.09 -12.63
N PRO A 81 0.55 -0.69 -11.58
CA PRO A 81 0.12 -0.33 -10.24
C PRO A 81 0.81 0.96 -9.76
N LEU A 82 0.13 1.72 -8.92
CA LEU A 82 0.64 2.97 -8.32
C LEU A 82 1.94 2.73 -7.52
N VAL A 83 2.08 1.54 -6.95
CA VAL A 83 3.29 1.06 -6.29
C VAL A 83 3.72 -0.25 -6.95
N PRO A 84 4.99 -0.40 -7.39
CA PRO A 84 5.47 -1.65 -7.97
C PRO A 84 5.23 -2.84 -7.04
N GLY A 85 4.73 -3.96 -7.58
CA GLY A 85 4.41 -5.16 -6.79
C GLY A 85 3.11 -5.10 -6.01
N LEU A 86 2.39 -3.96 -6.00
CA LEU A 86 1.04 -3.87 -5.44
C LEU A 86 0.04 -4.58 -6.36
N SER A 87 -0.85 -5.38 -5.75
CA SER A 87 -1.91 -6.11 -6.45
C SER A 87 -3.25 -5.97 -5.74
N THR A 88 -4.34 -6.35 -6.40
CA THR A 88 -5.68 -6.33 -5.80
C THR A 88 -5.83 -7.28 -4.61
N ALA A 89 -4.99 -8.31 -4.51
CA ALA A 89 -4.92 -9.21 -3.36
C ALA A 89 -4.42 -8.52 -2.08
N ASN A 90 -3.71 -7.41 -2.21
CA ASN A 90 -3.24 -6.60 -1.09
C ASN A 90 -4.35 -5.70 -0.50
N VAL A 91 -5.52 -5.63 -1.16
CA VAL A 91 -6.59 -4.69 -0.83
C VAL A 91 -7.81 -5.42 -0.28
N GLN A 92 -8.16 -5.12 0.97
CA GLN A 92 -9.35 -5.62 1.64
C GLN A 92 -10.39 -4.52 1.72
N VAL A 93 -11.62 -4.84 1.32
CA VAL A 93 -12.78 -3.93 1.37
C VAL A 93 -13.88 -4.60 2.19
N SER A 94 -14.27 -3.98 3.29
CA SER A 94 -15.24 -4.55 4.24
C SER A 94 -16.16 -3.47 4.80
N THR A 95 -17.31 -3.90 5.34
CA THR A 95 -18.12 -3.07 6.22
C THR A 95 -17.53 -3.08 7.63
N VAL A 96 -17.80 -2.05 8.43
CA VAL A 96 -17.32 -1.99 9.81
C VAL A 96 -18.33 -2.66 10.74
N ALA A 97 -17.87 -3.68 11.47
CA ALA A 97 -18.70 -4.43 12.41
C ALA A 97 -19.32 -3.49 13.46
N GLY A 98 -20.61 -3.68 13.76
CA GLY A 98 -21.33 -2.83 14.70
C GLY A 98 -21.85 -1.51 14.13
N THR A 99 -21.63 -1.24 12.84
CA THR A 99 -22.20 -0.07 12.14
C THR A 99 -23.02 -0.53 10.93
N THR A 100 -24.02 0.26 10.55
CA THR A 100 -24.81 0.04 9.33
C THR A 100 -24.38 0.93 8.17
N ASP A 101 -23.58 1.95 8.44
CA ASP A 101 -23.27 3.04 7.52
C ASP A 101 -21.77 3.26 7.28
N HIS A 102 -20.86 2.44 7.85
CA HIS A 102 -19.42 2.61 7.63
C HIS A 102 -18.79 1.51 6.77
N VAL A 103 -17.87 1.94 5.90
CA VAL A 103 -17.00 1.12 5.07
C VAL A 103 -15.55 1.30 5.47
N GLN A 104 -14.76 0.25 5.30
CA GLN A 104 -13.33 0.23 5.52
C GLN A 104 -12.61 -0.32 4.29
N VAL A 105 -11.50 0.33 3.92
CA VAL A 105 -10.53 -0.25 2.99
C VAL A 105 -9.19 -0.32 3.70
N SER A 106 -8.54 -1.47 3.59
CA SER A 106 -7.18 -1.70 4.09
C SER A 106 -6.29 -2.18 2.96
N ILE A 107 -5.13 -1.55 2.81
CA ILE A 107 -4.08 -1.96 1.86
C ILE A 107 -2.90 -2.46 2.68
N SER A 108 -2.53 -3.73 2.49
CA SER A 108 -1.37 -4.36 3.13
C SER A 108 -0.33 -4.73 2.08
N TYR A 109 0.75 -3.96 2.02
CA TYR A 109 1.80 -4.10 1.02
C TYR A 109 3.15 -4.34 1.69
N THR A 110 3.85 -5.40 1.29
CA THR A 110 5.21 -5.68 1.76
C THR A 110 6.20 -4.91 0.89
N PHE A 111 6.92 -3.96 1.49
CA PHE A 111 7.95 -3.19 0.81
C PHE A 111 9.04 -4.12 0.26
N GLN A 112 9.38 -3.93 -1.02
CA GLN A 112 10.41 -4.69 -1.71
C GLN A 112 11.66 -3.82 -1.91
N PRO A 113 12.75 -4.02 -1.15
CA PRO A 113 14.02 -3.30 -1.34
C PRO A 113 14.58 -3.48 -2.74
N LEU A 114 15.21 -2.44 -3.29
CA LEU A 114 15.95 -2.53 -4.56
C LEU A 114 17.38 -3.02 -4.32
N PHE A 115 18.01 -2.57 -3.23
CA PHE A 115 19.40 -2.88 -2.90
C PHE A 115 19.49 -3.99 -1.84
N GLY A 116 19.19 -5.22 -2.26
CA GLY A 116 19.31 -6.42 -1.43
C GLY A 116 18.11 -6.65 -0.51
N SER A 117 17.64 -7.89 -0.42
CA SER A 117 16.47 -8.27 0.39
C SER A 117 16.75 -8.32 1.90
N GLY A 118 17.98 -8.09 2.31
CA GLY A 118 18.41 -8.19 3.70
C GLY A 118 19.87 -7.82 3.90
N LEU A 119 20.23 -7.53 5.15
CA LEU A 119 21.62 -7.45 5.57
C LEU A 119 22.11 -8.87 5.93
N PRO A 120 23.23 -9.33 5.34
CA PRO A 120 23.83 -10.60 5.72
C PRO A 120 24.23 -10.56 7.20
N ALA A 121 24.12 -11.72 7.86
CA ALA A 121 24.54 -11.83 9.25
C ALA A 121 26.04 -11.58 9.36
N LEU A 122 26.44 -10.51 10.05
CA LEU A 122 27.85 -10.34 10.45
C LEU A 122 28.12 -11.10 11.76
N VAL A 123 27.13 -11.14 12.66
CA VAL A 123 27.05 -12.01 13.84
C VAL A 123 25.57 -12.37 14.04
N GLY A 124 25.24 -13.64 14.25
CA GLY A 124 23.85 -14.08 14.48
C GLY A 124 23.05 -14.34 13.20
N SER A 125 21.81 -13.85 13.13
CA SER A 125 20.89 -14.07 12.01
C SER A 125 20.84 -12.89 11.04
N SER A 126 20.51 -13.16 9.78
CA SER A 126 20.35 -12.13 8.74
C SER A 126 19.12 -11.28 9.02
N MET A 127 19.23 -9.96 8.81
CA MET A 127 18.10 -9.06 8.97
C MET A 127 17.40 -8.84 7.63
N ARG A 128 16.09 -9.09 7.59
CA ARG A 128 15.25 -8.79 6.43
C ARG A 128 14.98 -7.30 6.35
N LEU A 129 14.95 -6.77 5.12
CA LEU A 129 14.66 -5.36 4.85
C LEU A 129 13.28 -5.17 4.21
N ASP A 130 12.48 -6.23 4.08
CA ASP A 130 11.06 -6.12 3.75
C ASP A 130 10.23 -5.78 5.00
N PHE A 131 9.45 -4.71 4.90
CA PHE A 131 8.59 -4.22 5.98
C PHE A 131 7.14 -4.13 5.49
N PRO A 132 6.15 -4.55 6.29
CA PRO A 132 4.75 -4.39 5.93
C PRO A 132 4.33 -2.93 6.09
N LEU A 133 3.79 -2.35 5.02
CA LEU A 133 3.16 -1.05 4.98
C LEU A 133 1.65 -1.23 4.94
N VAL A 134 0.96 -0.77 5.99
CA VAL A 134 -0.48 -0.91 6.12
C VAL A 134 -1.15 0.46 6.11
N ALA A 135 -2.02 0.69 5.13
CA ALA A 135 -2.86 1.88 5.03
C ALA A 135 -4.33 1.48 5.22
N THR A 136 -4.97 1.98 6.27
CA THR A 136 -6.37 1.68 6.57
C THR A 136 -7.14 2.97 6.79
N THR A 137 -8.28 3.11 6.13
CA THR A 137 -9.21 4.23 6.32
C THR A 137 -10.63 3.70 6.46
N VAL A 138 -11.40 4.36 7.33
CA VAL A 138 -12.83 4.11 7.56
C VAL A 138 -13.60 5.37 7.17
N MET A 139 -14.73 5.22 6.49
CA MET A 139 -15.59 6.34 6.11
C MET A 139 -17.06 5.95 6.19
N ARG A 140 -17.89 6.93 6.48
CA ARG A 140 -19.36 6.81 6.42
C ARG A 140 -19.83 6.87 4.97
N ALA A 141 -20.73 5.96 4.60
CA ALA A 141 -21.36 5.90 3.29
C ALA A 141 -22.45 6.98 3.12
N LEU A 142 -22.68 7.41 1.88
CA LEU A 142 -23.56 8.53 1.51
C LEU A 142 -24.70 8.11 0.58
#